data_AF-A0A6G0WEW4-F1
#
_entry.id   AF-A0A6G0WEW4-F1
#
_cell.length_a   1.000
_cell.length_b   1.000
_cell.length_c   1.000
_cell.angle_alpha   90.00
_cell.angle_beta   90.00
_cell.angle_gamma   90.00
#
_symmetry.space_group_name_H-M   'P 1'
#
loop_
_entity.id
_entity.type
_entity.pdbx_description
1 polymer ?
#
loop_
_entity_poly.entity_id
_entity_poly.type
_entity_poly.pdbx_seq_one_letter_code
_entity_poly.pdbx_strand_id
1 'polypeptide(L)'
;MWAMRRTAAMAAMTSRRSFSTTLQDPSVLDHLVCPISKYALEYLPEKGILFCRDIRVAYPIRNGIPILVPTEGRLVPDDEEM
;
A
#
# COMPACT_ATOMS: atom_id res chain seq x y z
N MET A 1 -48.94 6.03 -30.42
CA MET A 1 -48.83 7.37 -29.79
C MET A 1 -47.41 7.51 -29.25
N TRP A 2 -46.63 8.40 -29.88
CA TRP A 2 -45.18 8.59 -29.78
C TRP A 2 -44.90 9.85 -28.96
N ALA A 3 -44.05 9.76 -27.93
CA ALA A 3 -43.40 10.91 -27.28
C ALA A 3 -42.17 10.36 -26.51
N MET A 4 -40.96 10.31 -27.08
CA MET A 4 -40.05 11.42 -27.34
C MET A 4 -39.74 12.25 -26.08
N ARG A 5 -38.71 11.84 -25.32
CA ARG A 5 -37.78 12.77 -24.66
C ARG A 5 -36.37 12.16 -24.62
N ARG A 6 -35.52 12.68 -25.50
CA ARG A 6 -34.06 12.52 -25.53
C ARG A 6 -33.44 13.58 -24.62
N THR A 7 -32.50 13.22 -23.75
CA THR A 7 -31.35 14.05 -23.28
C THR A 7 -30.35 13.08 -22.66
N ALA A 8 -29.30 12.69 -23.37
CA ALA A 8 -27.96 13.31 -23.37
C ALA A 8 -27.12 12.94 -22.13
N ALA A 9 -25.90 12.44 -22.40
CA ALA A 9 -24.79 12.13 -21.49
C ALA A 9 -24.81 10.78 -20.75
N MET A 10 -24.61 9.69 -21.51
CA MET A 10 -23.65 8.67 -21.09
C MET A 10 -22.24 9.28 -21.19
N ALA A 11 -21.76 9.94 -20.14
CA ALA A 11 -20.35 10.29 -19.95
C ALA A 11 -20.18 10.93 -18.56
N ALA A 12 -19.03 10.64 -17.93
CA ALA A 12 -18.57 11.09 -16.62
C ALA A 12 -19.14 10.28 -15.44
N MET A 13 -18.37 9.54 -14.65
CA MET A 13 -16.93 9.44 -14.54
C MET A 13 -16.63 8.03 -14.05
N THR A 14 -15.80 7.33 -14.82
CA THR A 14 -14.82 6.40 -14.28
C THR A 14 -14.22 7.07 -13.05
N SER A 15 -14.69 6.73 -11.86
CA SER A 15 -13.98 7.06 -10.62
C SER A 15 -12.73 6.21 -10.65
N ARG A 16 -11.75 6.69 -11.44
CA ARG A 16 -10.36 6.39 -11.24
C ARG A 16 -10.13 6.96 -9.86
N ARG A 17 -10.35 6.11 -8.85
CA ARG A 17 -10.12 6.40 -7.44
C ARG A 17 -8.84 7.19 -7.40
N SER A 18 -8.90 8.43 -6.93
CA SER A 18 -7.74 9.31 -6.83
C SER A 18 -6.70 8.61 -5.96
N PHE A 19 -5.86 7.80 -6.59
CA PHE A 19 -4.64 7.29 -6.00
C PHE A 19 -3.74 8.51 -5.89
N SER A 20 -3.84 9.19 -4.76
CA SER A 20 -2.84 10.16 -4.33
C SER A 20 -1.47 9.52 -4.54
N THR A 21 -0.61 10.17 -5.32
CA THR A 21 0.69 9.62 -5.77
C THR A 21 1.74 9.65 -4.66
N THR A 22 1.32 9.65 -3.40
CA THR A 22 2.21 9.66 -2.24
C THR A 22 1.94 8.40 -1.44
N LEU A 23 2.97 7.55 -1.29
CA LEU A 23 2.91 6.28 -0.53
C LEU A 23 2.62 6.47 0.97
N GLN A 24 2.58 7.72 1.44
CA GLN A 24 2.18 8.12 2.79
C GLN A 24 0.66 8.24 2.97
N ASP A 25 -0.15 8.05 1.92
CA ASP A 25 -1.60 7.96 2.10
C ASP A 25 -1.91 6.69 2.91
N PRO A 26 -2.47 6.80 4.13
CA PRO A 26 -2.68 5.66 5.02
C PRO A 26 -3.51 4.55 4.37
N SER A 27 -4.40 4.91 3.44
CA SER A 27 -5.21 3.97 2.68
C SER A 27 -4.40 3.04 1.76
N VAL A 28 -3.17 3.43 1.37
CA VAL A 28 -2.28 2.62 0.54
C VAL A 28 -1.50 1.62 1.39
N LEU A 29 -1.05 2.03 2.59
CA LEU A 29 -0.33 1.16 3.51
C LEU A 29 -1.18 -0.03 3.98
N ASP A 30 -2.48 0.18 4.17
CA ASP A 30 -3.45 -0.87 4.55
C ASP A 30 -3.59 -2.01 3.51
N HIS A 31 -3.11 -1.79 2.28
CA HIS A 31 -3.13 -2.79 1.22
C HIS A 31 -1.76 -3.45 0.97
N LEU A 32 -0.72 -3.04 1.69
CA LEU A 32 0.61 -3.63 1.54
C LEU A 32 0.74 -4.94 2.32
N VAL A 33 1.23 -5.96 1.64
CA VAL A 33 1.46 -7.29 2.20
C VAL A 33 2.92 -7.69 2.07
N CYS A 34 3.39 -8.52 3.00
CA CYS A 34 4.72 -9.08 2.98
C CYS A 34 4.92 -9.93 1.70
N PRO A 35 6.00 -9.73 0.94
CA PRO A 35 6.25 -10.48 -0.29
C PRO A 35 6.48 -11.98 -0.04
N ILE A 36 6.93 -12.35 1.16
CA ILE A 36 7.23 -13.74 1.56
C ILE A 36 5.98 -14.40 2.16
N SER A 37 5.48 -13.86 3.28
CA SER A 37 4.43 -14.51 4.08
C SER A 37 3.00 -14.10 3.71
N LYS A 38 2.82 -13.05 2.90
CA LYS A 38 1.53 -12.49 2.49
C LYS A 38 0.68 -11.90 3.63
N TYR A 39 1.22 -11.78 4.84
CA TYR A 39 0.58 -11.07 5.95
C TYR A 39 0.75 -9.54 5.82
N ALA A 40 -0.04 -8.80 6.58
CA ALA A 40 0.03 -7.35 6.64
C ALA A 40 1.41 -6.84 7.10
N LEU A 41 1.78 -5.66 6.62
CA LEU A 41 2.98 -4.95 7.04
C LEU A 41 2.62 -3.78 7.95
N GLU A 42 3.43 -3.55 8.97
CA GLU A 42 3.34 -2.40 9.86
C GLU A 42 4.37 -1.35 9.43
N TYR A 43 3.95 -0.09 9.32
CA TYR A 43 4.86 0.99 9.02
C TYR A 43 5.44 1.59 10.30
N LEU A 44 6.76 1.59 10.38
CA LEU A 44 7.51 2.18 11.49
C LEU A 44 8.14 3.50 11.01
N PRO A 45 7.50 4.66 11.28
CA PRO A 45 7.95 5.95 10.76
C PRO A 45 9.29 6.39 11.35
N GLU A 46 9.59 5.99 12.59
CA GLU A 46 10.84 6.33 13.28
C GLU A 46 12.07 5.75 12.57
N LYS A 47 11.92 4.55 12.01
CA LYS A 47 12.98 3.80 11.32
C LYS A 47 12.88 3.88 9.79
N GLY A 48 11.74 4.34 9.26
CA GLY A 48 11.50 4.39 7.81
C GLY A 48 11.43 3.00 7.17
N ILE A 49 10.80 2.03 7.85
CA ILE A 49 10.73 0.63 7.42
C ILE A 49 9.29 0.10 7.44
N LEU A 50 9.07 -0.98 6.70
CA LEU A 50 7.86 -1.80 6.79
C LEU A 50 8.20 -3.13 7.45
N PHE A 51 7.55 -3.43 8.57
CA PHE A 51 7.84 -4.60 9.38
C PHE A 51 6.74 -5.66 9.27
N CYS A 52 7.13 -6.92 9.12
CA CYS A 52 6.22 -8.07 9.18
C CYS A 52 6.38 -8.78 10.53
N ARG A 53 5.36 -8.69 11.40
CA ARG A 53 5.35 -9.33 12.72
C ARG A 53 5.44 -10.86 12.66
N ASP A 54 4.83 -11.47 11.65
CA ASP A 54 4.68 -12.92 11.56
C ASP A 54 6.01 -13.66 11.35
N ILE A 55 6.85 -13.13 10.44
CA ILE A 55 8.16 -13.71 10.10
C ILE A 55 9.34 -12.88 10.63
N ARG A 56 9.05 -11.83 11.39
CA ARG A 56 10.02 -10.85 11.90
C ARG A 56 11.00 -10.33 10.85
N VAL A 57 10.50 -9.82 9.73
CA VAL A 57 11.31 -9.23 8.65
C VAL A 57 10.98 -7.76 8.46
N ALA A 58 12.01 -6.93 8.35
CA ALA A 58 11.91 -5.50 8.03
C ALA A 58 12.35 -5.22 6.58
N TYR A 59 11.55 -4.45 5.86
CA TYR A 59 11.83 -3.97 4.51
C TYR A 59 12.11 -2.46 4.53
N PRO A 60 13.16 -2.00 3.83
CA PRO A 60 13.53 -0.58 3.83
C PRO A 60 12.62 0.25 2.91
N ILE A 61 12.44 1.52 3.26
CA ILE A 61 11.85 2.53 2.38
C ILE A 61 12.97 3.44 1.89
N ARG A 62 13.15 3.53 0.57
CA ARG A 62 14.19 4.37 -0.05
C ARG A 62 13.52 5.42 -0.93
N ASN A 63 13.83 6.69 -0.71
CA ASN A 63 13.24 7.83 -1.44
C ASN A 63 11.69 7.82 -1.41
N GLY A 64 11.12 7.39 -0.28
CA GLY A 64 9.66 7.25 -0.13
C GLY A 64 9.06 6.03 -0.83
N ILE A 65 9.88 5.14 -1.43
CA ILE A 65 9.44 3.93 -2.14
C ILE A 65 9.76 2.69 -1.29
N PRO A 66 8.75 1.90 -0.88
CA PRO A 66 8.94 0.59 -0.25
C PRO A 66 9.68 -0.39 -1.15
N ILE A 67 10.77 -0.96 -0.63
CA ILE A 67 11.51 -2.00 -1.33
C ILE A 67 11.05 -3.38 -0.82
N LEU A 68 9.93 -3.87 -1.37
CA LEU A 68 9.33 -5.18 -1.02
C LEU A 68 9.94 -6.34 -1.84
N VAL A 69 11.26 -6.41 -1.89
CA VAL A 69 11.99 -7.51 -2.53
C VAL A 69 12.37 -8.52 -1.44
N PRO A 70 12.08 -9.84 -1.59
CA PRO A 70 12.41 -10.84 -0.58
C PRO A 70 13.87 -10.80 -0.11
N THR A 71 14.81 -10.53 -1.02
CA THR A 71 16.25 -10.46 -0.74
C THR A 71 16.67 -9.19 0.04
N GLU A 72 15.85 -8.14 0.02
CA GLU A 72 16.12 -6.89 0.76
C GLU A 72 15.52 -6.91 2.18
N GLY A 73 14.75 -7.95 2.51
CA GLY A 73 14.20 -8.13 3.86
C GLY A 73 15.30 -8.50 4.86
N ARG A 74 15.46 -7.69 5.92
CA ARG A 74 16.36 -8.00 7.04
C ARG A 74 15.57 -8.68 8.16
N LEU A 75 16.06 -9.81 8.65
CA LEU A 75 15.53 -10.44 9.87
C LEU A 75 15.77 -9.54 11.09
N VAL A 76 14.73 -9.33 11.89
CA VAL A 76 14.81 -8.59 13.14
C VAL A 76 14.78 -9.60 14.29
N PRO A 77 15.89 -9.76 15.03
CA PRO A 77 15.94 -10.71 16.13
C PRO A 77 15.00 -10.29 17.27
N ASP A 78 14.67 -11.22 18.18
CA ASP A 78 13.66 -11.01 19.22
C ASP A 78 14.07 -9.97 20.29
N ASP A 79 15.36 -9.73 20.45
CA ASP A 79 15.93 -8.73 21.36
C ASP A 79 15.89 -7.29 20.81
N GLU A 80 15.66 -7.11 19.51
CA GLU A 80 15.49 -5.78 18.92
C GLU A 80 14.02 -5.32 19.10
N GLU A 81 13.79 -4.36 20.00
CA GLU A 81 12.50 -3.68 20.15
C GLU A 81 12.19 -2.81 18.90
N MET A 82 10.98 -2.94 18.38
CA MET A 82 10.51 -2.24 17.18
C MET A 82 9.36 -1.30 17.44
#